data_AF-A0A0Q8DVB5-F1
#
_entry.id   AF-A0A0Q8DVB5-F1
#
_cell.length_a   1.000
_cell.length_b   1.000
_cell.length_c   1.000
_cell.angle_alpha   90.00
_cell.angle_beta   90.00
_cell.angle_gamma   90.00
#
_symmetry.space_group_name_H-M   'P 1'
#
loop_
_entity.id
_entity.type
_entity.pdbx_description
1 polymer ?
#
loop_
_entity_poly.entity_id
_entity_poly.type
_entity_poly.pdbx_seq_one_letter_code
_entity_poly.pdbx_strand_id
1 'polypeptide(L)'
;MNFFKKKAGTALVLLAGLLAGGAVTATPVTMDFNGLNALTSVDNYYDGGCTSGGFFFAKCGGPDYGVVWKNATVGDDFAGLALKNKATMNVTFGFTDGLSFNYYNLTNRFFDGDVRVYTGKNGTGQLLAQADLAASDPWDFLELTFSGLAKSVVFNGSPLFSTGFDNVTLGVTTPTPVPEPAALGVFGLGLLMMGAFVGLRRRYN
;
A
#
# COMPACT_ATOMS: atom_id res chain seq x y z
N MET A 1 36.09 12.69 -61.30
CA MET A 1 35.74 11.58 -60.40
C MET A 1 35.88 12.06 -58.96
N ASN A 2 34.78 12.44 -58.29
CA ASN A 2 34.75 12.75 -56.86
C ASN A 2 33.27 12.82 -56.41
N PHE A 3 32.70 11.68 -56.01
CA PHE A 3 31.30 11.60 -55.55
C PHE A 3 31.15 10.62 -54.37
N PHE A 4 31.90 10.83 -53.29
CA PHE A 4 31.65 10.13 -52.02
C PHE A 4 32.00 11.00 -50.83
N LYS A 5 31.08 11.89 -50.43
CA LYS A 5 31.10 12.46 -49.07
C LYS A 5 29.67 12.54 -48.53
N LYS A 6 29.52 11.95 -47.32
CA LYS A 6 28.48 12.18 -46.29
C LYS A 6 27.14 11.46 -46.47
N LYS A 7 27.01 10.29 -45.82
CA LYS A 7 25.80 9.88 -45.06
C LYS A 7 26.20 8.97 -43.89
N ALA A 8 26.81 9.54 -42.85
CA ALA A 8 27.03 8.85 -41.59
C ALA A 8 26.57 9.78 -40.47
N GLY A 9 25.36 9.55 -39.95
CA GLY A 9 24.79 10.39 -38.90
C GLY A 9 23.30 10.20 -38.73
N THR A 10 22.83 8.98 -38.59
CA THR A 10 21.39 8.70 -38.39
C THR A 10 21.13 7.48 -37.50
N ALA A 11 22.04 7.18 -36.56
CA ALA A 11 21.93 6.00 -35.69
C ALA A 11 22.00 6.29 -34.18
N LEU A 12 22.18 7.54 -33.74
CA LEU A 12 22.50 7.84 -32.34
C LEU A 12 21.30 8.28 -31.46
N VAL A 13 20.08 8.36 -31.99
CA VAL A 13 18.92 8.92 -31.25
C VAL A 13 18.06 7.86 -30.54
N LEU A 14 18.14 6.58 -30.93
CA LEU A 14 17.31 5.53 -30.32
C LEU A 14 17.82 5.01 -28.95
N LEU A 15 19.09 5.24 -28.60
CA LEU A 15 19.68 4.61 -27.40
C LEU A 15 19.47 5.39 -26.09
N ALA A 16 19.08 6.67 -26.16
CA ALA A 16 18.92 7.51 -24.96
C ALA A 16 17.58 7.31 -24.22
N GLY A 17 16.58 6.71 -24.88
CA GLY A 17 15.25 6.51 -24.29
C GLY A 17 15.14 5.32 -23.31
N LEU A 18 16.08 4.36 -23.36
CA LEU A 18 16.00 3.14 -22.54
C LEU A 18 16.55 3.28 -21.11
N LEU A 19 17.24 4.37 -20.79
CA LEU A 19 17.90 4.54 -19.47
C LEU A 19 17.09 5.39 -18.47
N ALA A 20 15.92 5.91 -18.86
CA ALA A 20 15.05 6.71 -17.98
C ALA A 20 13.96 5.87 -17.29
N GLY A 21 14.25 4.60 -16.98
CA GLY A 21 13.41 3.80 -16.11
C GLY A 21 13.50 4.34 -14.68
N GLY A 22 12.61 5.27 -14.32
CA GLY A 22 12.45 5.70 -12.93
C GLY A 22 12.17 4.49 -12.03
N ALA A 23 12.66 4.53 -10.79
CA ALA A 23 12.35 3.52 -9.80
C ALA A 23 10.83 3.44 -9.64
N VAL A 24 10.21 2.31 -9.96
CA VAL A 24 8.78 2.10 -9.67
C VAL A 24 8.68 1.86 -8.17
N THR A 25 8.26 2.88 -7.42
CA THR A 25 7.82 2.69 -6.04
C THR A 25 6.38 2.18 -6.06
N ALA A 26 6.13 1.05 -5.40
CA ALA A 26 4.77 0.56 -5.23
C ALA A 26 3.96 1.62 -4.47
N THR A 27 2.80 1.98 -4.98
CA THR A 27 1.89 2.88 -4.27
C THR A 27 1.55 2.25 -2.91
N PRO A 28 1.58 3.03 -1.82
CA PRO A 28 1.15 2.56 -0.51
C PRO A 28 -0.23 1.91 -0.58
N VAL A 29 -0.39 0.76 0.07
CA VAL A 29 -1.68 0.09 0.17
C VAL A 29 -2.31 0.49 1.48
N THR A 30 -3.41 1.25 1.43
CA THR A 30 -4.18 1.68 2.61
C THR A 30 -5.53 0.98 2.65
N MET A 31 -5.89 0.47 3.83
CA MET A 31 -7.17 -0.15 4.14
C MET A 31 -7.89 0.69 5.19
N ASP A 32 -8.99 1.32 4.80
CA ASP A 32 -9.71 2.33 5.59
C ASP A 32 -11.05 1.85 6.16
N PHE A 33 -11.44 0.59 5.89
CA PHE A 33 -12.70 -0.07 6.28
C PHE A 33 -14.00 0.71 5.99
N ASN A 34 -13.91 1.85 5.32
CA ASN A 34 -15.00 2.78 5.14
C ASN A 34 -16.01 2.21 4.15
N GLY A 35 -17.29 2.31 4.53
CA GLY A 35 -18.40 1.77 3.75
C GLY A 35 -18.47 0.24 3.76
N LEU A 36 -17.70 -0.47 4.58
CA LEU A 36 -18.07 -1.82 4.99
C LEU A 36 -19.26 -1.74 5.96
N ASN A 37 -20.07 -2.80 5.99
CA ASN A 37 -21.20 -2.85 6.91
C ASN A 37 -20.69 -3.12 8.33
N ALA A 38 -21.21 -2.37 9.30
CA ALA A 38 -20.95 -2.61 10.72
C ALA A 38 -21.22 -4.06 11.12
N LEU A 39 -20.44 -4.56 12.07
CA LEU A 39 -20.53 -5.92 12.64
C LEU A 39 -20.35 -7.06 11.63
N THR A 40 -19.77 -6.77 10.46
CA THR A 40 -19.36 -7.80 9.49
C THR A 40 -17.87 -8.12 9.62
N SER A 41 -17.51 -9.36 9.33
CA SER A 41 -16.13 -9.82 9.24
C SER A 41 -15.50 -9.34 7.93
N VAL A 42 -14.28 -8.81 8.00
CA VAL A 42 -13.57 -8.24 6.83
C VAL A 42 -13.14 -9.33 5.85
N ASP A 43 -12.73 -10.49 6.37
CA ASP A 43 -12.34 -11.69 5.61
C ASP A 43 -11.41 -11.40 4.43
N ASN A 44 -11.83 -11.76 3.20
CA ASN A 44 -11.04 -11.61 1.98
C ASN A 44 -11.47 -10.40 1.14
N TYR A 45 -12.18 -9.42 1.72
CA TYR A 45 -12.60 -8.22 1.00
C TYR A 45 -11.43 -7.48 0.31
N TYR A 46 -10.28 -7.36 0.99
CA TYR A 46 -9.06 -6.74 0.45
C TYR A 46 -8.17 -7.70 -0.37
N ASP A 47 -8.74 -8.83 -0.79
CA ASP A 47 -8.18 -9.84 -1.69
C ASP A 47 -9.17 -10.09 -2.85
N GLY A 48 -9.90 -9.04 -3.27
CA GLY A 48 -10.92 -9.09 -4.31
C GLY A 48 -12.24 -9.79 -3.93
N GLY A 49 -12.36 -10.25 -2.68
CA GLY A 49 -13.45 -11.07 -2.20
C GLY A 49 -14.61 -10.30 -1.58
N CYS A 50 -15.16 -10.85 -0.49
CA CYS A 50 -16.32 -10.32 0.20
C CYS A 50 -16.11 -10.27 1.71
N THR A 51 -16.85 -9.39 2.39
CA THR A 51 -17.09 -9.52 3.83
C THR A 51 -18.03 -10.70 4.11
N SER A 52 -18.05 -11.21 5.34
CA SER A 52 -19.05 -12.18 5.78
C SER A 52 -19.58 -11.88 7.18
N GLY A 53 -20.59 -12.64 7.63
CA GLY A 53 -21.20 -12.43 8.95
C GLY A 53 -21.97 -11.11 9.08
N GLY A 54 -22.41 -10.81 10.31
CA GLY A 54 -23.25 -9.66 10.62
C GLY A 54 -24.73 -9.81 10.23
N PHE A 55 -25.52 -8.77 10.51
CA PHE A 55 -26.96 -8.72 10.18
C PHE A 55 -27.24 -8.26 8.74
N PHE A 56 -26.23 -7.73 8.06
CA PHE A 56 -26.34 -7.15 6.72
C PHE A 56 -25.82 -8.11 5.66
N PHE A 57 -26.16 -7.85 4.40
CA PHE A 57 -25.62 -8.61 3.28
C PHE A 57 -24.11 -8.43 3.16
N ALA A 58 -23.43 -9.50 2.74
CA ALA A 58 -22.02 -9.47 2.39
C ALA A 58 -21.74 -8.37 1.37
N LYS A 59 -20.68 -7.59 1.59
CA LYS A 59 -20.18 -6.61 0.61
C LYS A 59 -19.06 -7.26 -0.18
N CYS A 60 -19.20 -7.29 -1.49
CA CYS A 60 -18.26 -7.96 -2.41
C CYS A 60 -17.62 -6.97 -3.38
N GLY A 61 -16.56 -7.40 -4.05
CA GLY A 61 -15.86 -6.59 -5.06
C GLY A 61 -14.93 -5.56 -4.43
N GLY A 62 -14.33 -5.92 -3.29
CA GLY A 62 -13.28 -5.10 -2.70
C GLY A 62 -12.03 -5.08 -3.57
N PRO A 63 -11.07 -4.20 -3.24
CA PRO A 63 -9.81 -4.14 -3.98
C PRO A 63 -8.99 -5.43 -3.78
N ASP A 64 -8.13 -5.74 -4.74
CA ASP A 64 -7.23 -6.89 -4.68
C ASP A 64 -5.82 -6.44 -4.26
N TYR A 65 -5.62 -6.33 -2.95
CA TYR A 65 -4.33 -6.02 -2.34
C TYR A 65 -3.56 -7.27 -1.90
N GLY A 66 -4.12 -8.46 -2.13
CA GLY A 66 -3.56 -9.69 -1.57
C GLY A 66 -3.68 -9.78 -0.05
N VAL A 67 -4.64 -9.09 0.58
CA VAL A 67 -4.77 -9.01 2.04
C VAL A 67 -6.00 -9.76 2.54
N VAL A 68 -5.78 -10.73 3.42
CA VAL A 68 -6.84 -11.51 4.07
C VAL A 68 -6.81 -11.29 5.58
N TRP A 69 -7.94 -10.88 6.13
CA TRP A 69 -8.13 -10.68 7.56
C TRP A 69 -8.77 -11.91 8.20
N LYS A 70 -8.40 -12.18 9.45
CA LYS A 70 -8.99 -13.22 10.30
C LYS A 70 -9.39 -12.61 11.63
N ASN A 71 -10.57 -12.98 12.11
CA ASN A 71 -11.13 -12.49 13.38
C ASN A 71 -11.17 -10.96 13.47
N ALA A 72 -11.40 -10.31 12.32
CA ALA A 72 -11.45 -8.87 12.17
C ALA A 72 -12.89 -8.49 11.86
N THR A 73 -13.51 -7.69 12.72
CA THR A 73 -14.90 -7.26 12.59
C THR A 73 -14.96 -5.74 12.49
N VAL A 74 -15.75 -5.23 11.55
CA VAL A 74 -15.99 -3.80 11.39
C VAL A 74 -16.79 -3.30 12.59
N GLY A 75 -16.35 -2.19 13.20
CA GLY A 75 -17.06 -1.58 14.32
C GLY A 75 -18.44 -1.08 13.94
N ASP A 76 -19.38 -1.12 14.88
CA ASP A 76 -20.66 -0.41 14.81
C ASP A 76 -20.53 1.06 15.23
N ASP A 77 -19.76 1.30 16.29
CA ASP A 77 -19.55 2.63 16.87
C ASP A 77 -18.24 3.30 16.39
N PHE A 78 -17.43 2.56 15.64
CA PHE A 78 -16.13 3.00 15.15
C PHE A 78 -16.15 2.99 13.62
N ALA A 79 -15.81 4.11 12.99
CA ALA A 79 -15.54 4.19 11.56
C ALA A 79 -14.19 3.49 11.25
N GLY A 80 -14.11 2.19 11.52
CA GLY A 80 -12.89 1.40 11.47
C GLY A 80 -13.10 -0.05 11.90
N LEU A 81 -11.99 -0.76 12.09
CA LEU A 81 -11.98 -2.12 12.62
C LEU A 81 -12.12 -2.10 14.14
N ALA A 82 -13.10 -2.82 14.71
CA ALA A 82 -13.25 -2.99 16.14
C ALA A 82 -12.81 -4.40 16.56
N LEU A 83 -11.83 -4.49 17.46
CA LEU A 83 -11.30 -5.78 17.89
C LEU A 83 -11.84 -6.17 19.26
N LYS A 84 -12.57 -7.30 19.29
CA LYS A 84 -12.96 -7.94 20.55
C LYS A 84 -11.81 -8.67 21.23
N ASN A 85 -10.74 -9.01 20.52
CA ASN A 85 -9.62 -9.76 21.10
C ASN A 85 -8.41 -9.66 20.17
N LYS A 86 -8.37 -10.50 19.14
CA LYS A 86 -7.22 -10.60 18.26
C LYS A 86 -7.71 -10.69 16.83
N ALA A 87 -7.16 -9.83 15.97
CA ALA A 87 -7.23 -10.00 14.53
C ALA A 87 -5.87 -10.38 13.97
N THR A 88 -5.87 -11.02 12.80
CA THR A 88 -4.65 -11.28 12.05
C THR A 88 -4.85 -10.90 10.61
N MET A 89 -4.00 -10.00 10.12
CA MET A 89 -3.90 -9.61 8.73
C MET A 89 -2.81 -10.43 8.07
N ASN A 90 -3.13 -11.15 7.01
CA ASN A 90 -2.17 -11.88 6.18
C ASN A 90 -1.99 -11.18 4.85
N VAL A 91 -0.75 -11.04 4.40
CA VAL A 91 -0.41 -10.42 3.11
C VAL A 91 0.20 -11.49 2.22
N THR A 92 -0.41 -11.78 1.07
CA THR A 92 -0.06 -12.91 0.20
C THR A 92 1.38 -12.85 -0.29
N PHE A 93 1.81 -11.68 -0.77
CA PHE A 93 3.18 -11.44 -1.23
C PHE A 93 4.11 -10.89 -0.14
N GLY A 94 3.54 -10.58 1.03
CA GLY A 94 4.25 -9.89 2.10
C GLY A 94 4.44 -8.39 1.84
N PHE A 95 5.09 -7.72 2.78
CA PHE A 95 5.43 -6.30 2.72
C PHE A 95 6.74 -6.03 3.49
N THR A 96 7.40 -4.92 3.17
CA THR A 96 8.67 -4.48 3.76
C THR A 96 8.52 -3.07 4.32
N ASP A 97 9.61 -2.52 4.85
CA ASP A 97 9.79 -1.11 5.24
C ASP A 97 9.02 -0.66 6.49
N GLY A 98 7.71 -0.86 6.51
CA GLY A 98 6.91 -0.47 7.66
C GLY A 98 5.42 -0.75 7.55
N LEU A 99 4.72 -0.40 8.62
CA LEU A 99 3.29 -0.45 8.82
C LEU A 99 2.87 0.83 9.54
N SER A 100 1.84 1.50 9.07
CA SER A 100 1.21 2.60 9.82
C SER A 100 -0.29 2.41 9.91
N PHE A 101 -0.90 2.98 10.95
CA PHE A 101 -2.34 2.90 11.19
C PHE A 101 -2.80 3.97 12.17
N ASN A 102 -4.09 4.29 12.11
CA ASN A 102 -4.78 4.95 13.19
C ASN A 102 -5.27 3.91 14.20
N TYR A 103 -5.23 4.25 15.48
CA TYR A 103 -5.77 3.41 16.53
C TYR A 103 -6.54 4.21 17.56
N TYR A 104 -7.47 3.51 18.20
CA TYR A 104 -8.18 3.97 19.37
C TYR A 104 -7.97 2.92 20.45
N ASN A 105 -7.67 3.30 21.68
CA ASN A 105 -7.43 2.34 22.75
C ASN A 105 -7.82 2.92 24.10
N LEU A 106 -9.00 2.54 24.59
CA LEU A 106 -9.40 2.80 25.96
C LEU A 106 -8.68 1.80 26.86
N THR A 107 -7.60 2.25 27.51
CA THR A 107 -7.00 1.51 28.63
C THR A 107 -8.03 1.32 29.73
N ASN A 108 -8.42 0.06 29.97
CA ASN A 108 -8.65 -0.37 31.33
C ASN A 108 -7.30 -0.87 31.87
N ARG A 109 -7.05 -0.78 33.19
CA ARG A 109 -5.74 -1.10 33.80
C ARG A 109 -5.28 -2.57 33.66
N PHE A 110 -5.92 -3.36 32.79
CA PHE A 110 -5.76 -4.81 32.71
C PHE A 110 -5.52 -5.36 31.29
N PHE A 111 -5.73 -4.56 30.24
CA PHE A 111 -5.56 -5.02 28.86
C PHE A 111 -4.96 -3.90 28.00
N ASP A 112 -3.63 -3.92 27.84
CA ASP A 112 -2.95 -3.10 26.85
C ASP A 112 -2.99 -3.83 25.50
N GLY A 113 -3.45 -3.13 24.45
CA GLY A 113 -3.37 -3.64 23.09
C GLY A 113 -1.94 -3.60 22.57
N ASP A 114 -1.62 -4.45 21.61
CA ASP A 114 -0.31 -4.43 20.95
C ASP A 114 -0.44 -4.86 19.49
N VAL A 115 0.50 -4.44 18.66
CA VAL A 115 0.59 -4.83 17.25
C VAL A 115 1.94 -5.48 17.00
N ARG A 116 1.92 -6.67 16.41
CA ARG A 116 3.12 -7.49 16.15
C ARG A 116 3.22 -7.88 14.68
N VAL A 117 4.40 -7.68 14.09
CA VAL A 117 4.69 -7.96 12.68
C VAL A 117 5.55 -9.21 12.56
N TYR A 118 5.15 -10.15 11.70
CA TYR A 118 5.79 -11.46 11.58
C TYR A 118 6.20 -11.82 10.14
N THR A 119 7.30 -12.59 10.02
CA THR A 119 7.79 -13.14 8.74
C THR A 119 6.91 -14.24 8.13
N GLY A 120 6.16 -14.98 8.97
CA GLY A 120 5.24 -16.03 8.54
C GLY A 120 3.79 -15.53 8.48
N LYS A 121 2.90 -16.35 7.91
CA LYS A 121 1.45 -16.10 7.93
C LYS A 121 0.86 -16.46 9.30
N ASN A 122 -0.30 -15.91 9.65
CA ASN A 122 -1.05 -16.19 10.87
C ASN A 122 -0.29 -15.91 12.18
N GLY A 123 0.59 -14.92 12.20
CA GLY A 123 1.40 -14.59 13.38
C GLY A 123 2.46 -15.64 13.70
N THR A 124 3.01 -16.32 12.69
CA THR A 124 4.06 -17.34 12.84
C THR A 124 5.40 -16.86 12.31
N GLY A 125 6.48 -17.58 12.61
CA GLY A 125 7.83 -17.21 12.20
C GLY A 125 8.47 -16.20 13.15
N GLN A 126 9.53 -15.53 12.67
CA GLN A 126 10.24 -14.50 13.42
C GLN A 126 9.40 -13.22 13.54
N LEU A 127 9.39 -12.64 14.74
CA LEU A 127 8.87 -11.31 15.05
C LEU A 127 9.83 -10.24 14.50
N LEU A 128 9.34 -9.34 13.66
CA LEU A 128 10.11 -8.27 13.02
C LEU A 128 9.97 -6.93 13.74
N ALA A 129 8.78 -6.62 14.25
CA ALA A 129 8.48 -5.42 15.02
C ALA A 129 7.31 -5.66 15.96
N GLN A 130 7.27 -4.87 17.03
CA GLN A 130 6.15 -4.79 17.97
C GLN A 130 5.98 -3.35 18.44
N ALA A 131 4.74 -2.91 18.60
CA ALA A 131 4.39 -1.72 19.36
C ALA A 131 3.29 -2.04 20.37
N ASP A 132 3.49 -1.60 21.60
CA ASP A 132 2.45 -1.57 22.61
C ASP A 132 1.62 -0.29 22.40
N LEU A 133 0.30 -0.38 22.52
CA LEU A 133 -0.60 0.73 22.28
C LEU A 133 -0.81 1.52 23.57
N ALA A 134 -0.55 2.82 23.51
CA ALA A 134 -0.90 3.73 24.59
C ALA A 134 -2.43 3.89 24.70
N ALA A 135 -2.87 4.51 25.78
CA ALA A 135 -4.23 5.01 25.89
C ALA A 135 -4.48 6.10 24.83
N SER A 136 -5.57 6.01 24.06
CA SER A 136 -5.92 6.99 23.05
C SER A 136 -7.44 7.14 22.94
N ASP A 137 -7.91 8.36 23.23
CA ASP A 137 -9.26 8.87 22.98
C ASP A 137 -9.17 10.40 22.81
N PRO A 138 -9.23 10.96 21.58
CA PRO A 138 -9.67 10.34 20.33
C PRO A 138 -8.57 9.49 19.65
N TRP A 139 -8.85 9.02 18.41
CA TRP A 139 -7.91 8.27 17.56
C TRP A 139 -6.52 8.92 17.49
N ASP A 140 -5.49 8.09 17.63
CA ASP A 140 -4.08 8.44 17.50
C ASP A 140 -3.44 7.71 16.32
N PHE A 141 -2.21 8.06 15.97
CA PHE A 141 -1.46 7.50 14.86
C PHE A 141 -0.22 6.76 15.36
N LEU A 142 0.05 5.59 14.78
CA LEU A 142 1.25 4.82 15.08
C LEU A 142 1.91 4.33 13.79
N GLU A 143 3.24 4.38 13.79
CA GLU A 143 4.08 3.82 12.74
C GLU A 143 5.08 2.83 13.32
N LEU A 144 5.25 1.70 12.63
CA LEU A 144 6.18 0.64 12.92
C LEU A 144 7.12 0.45 11.73
N THR A 145 8.42 0.60 11.99
CA THR A 145 9.46 0.31 10.99
C THR A 145 10.13 -1.03 11.30
N PHE A 146 10.51 -1.78 10.27
CA PHE A 146 11.20 -3.05 10.45
C PHE A 146 12.05 -3.42 9.23
N SER A 147 12.94 -4.39 9.41
CA SER A 147 13.71 -4.98 8.32
C SER A 147 13.27 -6.41 8.03
N GLY A 148 13.31 -6.81 6.76
CA GLY A 148 12.89 -8.13 6.30
C GLY A 148 11.48 -8.15 5.71
N LEU A 149 11.06 -9.33 5.21
CA LEU A 149 9.77 -9.53 4.57
C LEU A 149 8.72 -9.99 5.59
N ALA A 150 7.78 -9.11 5.93
CA ALA A 150 6.63 -9.43 6.75
C ALA A 150 5.54 -10.11 5.92
N LYS A 151 4.86 -11.12 6.48
CA LYS A 151 3.70 -11.80 5.84
C LYS A 151 2.44 -11.76 6.67
N SER A 152 2.53 -11.38 7.94
CA SER A 152 1.33 -11.12 8.73
C SER A 152 1.56 -10.09 9.82
N VAL A 153 0.46 -9.48 10.24
CA VAL A 153 0.38 -8.60 11.40
C VAL A 153 -0.70 -9.13 12.33
N VAL A 154 -0.37 -9.22 13.61
CA VAL A 154 -1.31 -9.56 14.66
C VAL A 154 -1.67 -8.28 15.39
N PHE A 155 -2.96 -7.97 15.43
CA PHE A 155 -3.50 -6.87 16.20
C PHE A 155 -4.17 -7.46 17.43
N ASN A 156 -3.58 -7.22 18.60
CA ASN A 156 -4.13 -7.59 19.89
C ASN A 156 -4.85 -6.36 20.45
N GLY A 157 -6.15 -6.50 20.66
CA GLY A 157 -7.00 -5.52 21.32
C GLY A 157 -7.57 -6.06 22.61
N SER A 158 -8.33 -5.21 23.30
CA SER A 158 -9.00 -5.55 24.55
C SER A 158 -10.21 -6.48 24.36
N PRO A 159 -10.51 -7.39 25.31
CA PRO A 159 -11.67 -8.29 25.30
C PRO A 159 -13.04 -7.59 25.17
N LEU A 160 -13.08 -6.28 25.40
CA LEU A 160 -14.31 -5.48 25.56
C LEU A 160 -14.55 -4.50 24.41
N PHE A 161 -14.02 -4.75 23.21
CA PHE A 161 -14.13 -3.84 22.05
C PHE A 161 -13.58 -2.44 22.31
N SER A 162 -12.64 -2.33 23.24
CA SER A 162 -12.09 -1.04 23.66
C SER A 162 -10.85 -0.65 22.86
N THR A 163 -10.57 -1.38 21.78
CA THR A 163 -9.46 -1.12 20.85
C THR A 163 -9.98 -1.17 19.42
N GLY A 164 -9.71 -0.11 18.66
CA GLY A 164 -10.05 0.01 17.24
C GLY A 164 -8.84 0.35 16.39
N PHE A 165 -8.87 -0.01 15.12
CA PHE A 165 -7.82 0.27 14.14
C PHE A 165 -8.43 0.79 12.84
N ASP A 166 -7.76 1.72 12.18
CA ASP A 166 -8.20 2.26 10.89
C ASP A 166 -7.02 2.70 10.02
N ASN A 167 -7.25 2.91 8.73
CA ASN A 167 -6.27 3.39 7.75
C ASN A 167 -4.94 2.61 7.77
N VAL A 168 -5.06 1.28 7.86
CA VAL A 168 -3.91 0.38 7.94
C VAL A 168 -3.16 0.43 6.61
N THR A 169 -1.93 0.93 6.64
CA THR A 169 -1.10 1.19 5.47
C THR A 169 0.17 0.34 5.47
N LEU A 170 0.41 -0.36 4.36
CA LEU A 170 1.59 -1.21 4.16
C LEU A 170 2.68 -0.49 3.38
N GLY A 171 3.94 -0.74 3.76
CA GLY A 171 5.10 -0.41 2.91
C GLY A 171 5.56 1.04 3.00
N VAL A 172 5.17 1.79 4.03
CA VAL A 172 5.49 3.21 4.15
C VAL A 172 5.90 3.56 5.56
N THR A 173 6.96 4.35 5.65
CA THR A 173 7.38 5.12 6.84
C THR A 173 7.46 6.62 6.54
N THR A 174 7.38 6.99 5.26
CA THR A 174 7.30 8.35 4.73
C THR A 174 6.85 8.26 3.26
N PRO A 175 5.99 9.13 2.74
CA PRO A 175 5.60 9.10 1.33
C PRO A 175 6.86 9.25 0.47
N THR A 176 7.24 8.18 -0.24
CA THR A 176 8.31 8.28 -1.24
C THR A 176 7.83 9.26 -2.32
N PRO A 177 8.66 10.22 -2.76
CA PRO A 177 8.32 11.08 -3.88
C PRO A 177 7.87 10.19 -5.03
N VAL A 178 6.61 10.33 -5.45
CA VAL A 178 6.11 9.64 -6.65
C VAL A 178 7.05 10.05 -7.77
N PRO A 179 7.76 9.12 -8.41
CA PRO A 179 8.60 9.45 -9.56
C PRO A 179 7.71 10.22 -10.54
N GLU A 180 8.11 11.43 -10.89
CA GLU A 180 7.31 12.23 -11.82
C GLU A 180 7.01 11.37 -13.04
N PRO A 181 5.73 11.27 -13.46
CA PRO A 181 5.36 10.36 -14.53
C PRO A 181 6.26 10.58 -15.72
N ALA A 182 6.67 9.48 -16.38
CA ALA A 182 7.41 9.54 -17.63
C ALA A 182 6.73 10.42 -18.70
N ALA A 183 5.49 10.87 -18.48
CA ALA A 183 4.79 11.93 -19.20
C ALA A 183 5.67 13.14 -19.55
N LEU A 184 6.50 13.68 -18.65
CA LEU A 184 7.40 14.79 -19.01
C LEU A 184 8.50 14.33 -19.98
N GLY A 185 9.03 13.13 -19.80
CA GLY A 185 9.98 12.51 -20.73
C GLY A 185 9.36 12.25 -22.11
N VAL A 186 8.14 11.72 -22.16
CA VAL A 186 7.38 11.44 -23.39
C VAL A 186 6.95 12.74 -24.08
N PHE A 187 6.54 13.75 -23.31
CA PHE A 187 6.24 15.08 -23.82
C PHE A 187 7.49 15.73 -24.44
N GLY A 188 8.62 15.67 -23.74
CA GLY A 188 9.91 16.13 -24.24
C GLY A 188 10.35 15.41 -25.52
N LEU A 189 10.23 14.07 -25.55
CA LEU A 189 10.50 13.26 -26.74
C LEU A 189 9.58 13.62 -27.90
N GLY A 190 8.30 13.87 -27.63
CA GLY A 190 7.32 14.31 -28.63
C GLY A 190 7.73 15.64 -29.27
N LEU A 191 8.13 16.63 -28.47
CA LEU A 191 8.64 17.91 -28.96
C LEU A 191 9.92 17.74 -29.80
N LEU A 192 10.84 16.89 -29.36
CA LEU A 192 12.10 16.62 -30.05
C LEU A 192 11.85 15.97 -31.42
N MET A 193 10.95 15.00 -31.49
CA MET A 193 10.54 14.33 -32.73
C MET A 193 9.85 15.31 -33.70
N MET A 194 8.96 16.19 -33.21
CA MET A 194 8.34 17.23 -34.03
C MET A 194 9.38 18.22 -34.57
N GLY A 195 10.32 18.67 -33.73
CA GLY A 195 11.40 19.56 -34.15
C GLY A 195 12.30 18.93 -35.22
N ALA A 196 12.65 17.65 -35.06
CA ALA A 196 13.43 16.90 -36.04
C ALA A 196 12.69 16.76 -37.38
N PHE A 197 11.39 16.44 -37.35
CA PHE A 197 10.55 16.33 -38.54
C PHE A 197 10.45 17.66 -39.31
N VAL A 198 10.18 18.77 -38.61
CA VAL A 198 10.14 20.11 -39.21
C VAL A 198 11.50 20.52 -39.80
N GLY A 199 12.58 20.21 -39.09
CA GLY A 199 13.95 20.49 -39.55
C GLY A 199 14.32 19.71 -40.82
N LEU A 200 13.91 18.44 -40.91
CA LEU A 200 14.12 17.61 -42.11
C LEU A 200 13.32 18.14 -43.31
N ARG A 201 12.07 18.57 -43.10
CA ARG A 201 11.22 19.12 -44.18
C ARG A 201 11.79 20.39 -44.81
N ARG A 202 12.42 21.27 -44.02
CA ARG A 202 13.02 22.52 -44.52
C ARG A 202 14.29 22.34 -45.35
N ARG A 203 14.88 21.15 -45.38
CA ARG A 203 16.09 20.87 -46.18
C ARG A 203 15.80 20.31 -47.58
N TYR A 204 14.55 19.92 -47.85
CA TYR A 204 14.13 19.34 -49.12
C TYR A 204 13.34 20.30 -50.03
N ASN A 205 13.05 21.51 -49.53
CA ASN A 205 12.53 22.63 -50.31
C ASN A 205 13.61 23.70 -50.40
#